data_AF-A0A0D6L473-F1
#
_entry.id   AF-A0A0D6L473-F1
#
_cell.length_a   1.000
_cell.length_b   1.000
_cell.length_c   1.000
_cell.angle_alpha   90.00
_cell.angle_beta   90.00
_cell.angle_gamma   90.00
#
_symmetry.space_group_name_H-M   'P 1'
#
loop_
_entity.id
_entity.type
_entity.pdbx_description
1 polymer ?
#
loop_
_entity_poly.entity_id
_entity_poly.type
_entity_poly.pdbx_seq_one_letter_code
_entity_poly.pdbx_strand_id
1 'polypeptide(L)'
;MTHYINELAEMVPQCAALGRKPDKLTILRMAVSHMKAIRGHNNQDESGYKPSFLSDQELKHLILEAANGFLFVVCCNTGRVLYVADSITPVLNLKQEDWINHTINELIHPDDQDKIRDQLCGSEVAINKVLDLKT
;
A
#
# COMPACT_ATOMS: atom_id res chain seq x y z
N MET A 1 3.29 16.05 -29.32
CA MET A 1 2.50 14.83 -29.65
C MET A 1 3.34 13.65 -30.12
N THR A 2 4.21 13.79 -31.13
CA THR A 2 5.03 12.64 -31.61
C THR A 2 5.95 12.06 -30.52
N HIS A 3 6.45 12.91 -29.62
CA HIS A 3 7.24 12.49 -28.45
C HIS A 3 6.51 11.45 -27.60
N TYR A 4 5.29 11.75 -27.15
CA TYR A 4 4.51 10.83 -26.30
C TYR A 4 4.17 9.50 -26.99
N ILE A 5 3.97 9.49 -28.30
CA ILE A 5 3.75 8.24 -29.05
C ILE A 5 5.01 7.38 -29.08
N ASN A 6 6.19 7.99 -29.16
CA ASN A 6 7.45 7.26 -29.13
C ASN A 6 7.74 6.69 -27.74
N GLU A 7 7.52 7.49 -26.70
CA GLU A 7 7.65 7.06 -25.30
C GLU A 7 6.68 5.91 -24.97
N LEU A 8 5.42 6.01 -25.42
CA LEU A 8 4.44 4.94 -25.29
C LEU A 8 4.88 3.65 -26.01
N ALA A 9 5.47 3.75 -27.20
CA ALA A 9 5.97 2.59 -27.94
C ALA A 9 7.13 1.89 -27.23
N GLU A 10 7.93 2.63 -26.47
CA GLU A 10 9.05 2.08 -25.69
C GLU A 10 8.55 1.41 -24.38
N MET A 11 7.46 1.89 -23.80
CA MET A 11 6.85 1.31 -22.60
C MET A 11 5.98 0.06 -22.88
N VAL A 12 5.49 -0.14 -24.11
CA VAL A 12 4.66 -1.30 -24.47
C VAL A 12 5.56 -2.44 -24.96
N PRO A 13 5.66 -3.59 -24.27
CA PRO A 13 6.59 -4.67 -24.60
C PRO A 13 6.46 -5.17 -26.04
N GLN A 14 5.22 -5.26 -26.54
CA GLN A 14 4.94 -5.70 -27.90
C GLN A 14 5.44 -4.71 -28.96
N CYS A 15 5.47 -3.41 -28.65
CA CYS A 15 6.00 -2.37 -29.54
C CYS A 15 7.53 -2.29 -29.45
N ALA A 16 8.08 -2.38 -28.24
CA ALA A 16 9.52 -2.31 -27.99
C ALA A 16 10.29 -3.52 -28.56
N ALA A 17 9.67 -4.70 -28.59
CA ALA A 17 10.27 -5.92 -29.15
C ALA A 17 10.37 -5.95 -30.68
N LEU A 18 9.75 -4.98 -31.38
CA LEU A 18 9.82 -4.90 -32.83
C LEU A 18 11.11 -4.18 -33.26
N GLY A 19 11.87 -4.81 -34.18
CA GLY A 19 13.08 -4.22 -34.75
C GLY A 19 12.85 -2.96 -35.61
N ARG A 20 11.59 -2.59 -35.88
CA ARG A 20 11.19 -1.34 -36.53
C ARG A 20 9.98 -0.75 -35.81
N LYS A 21 10.01 0.56 -35.54
CA LYS A 21 8.90 1.28 -34.91
C LYS A 21 7.63 1.18 -35.79
N PRO A 22 6.52 0.63 -35.28
CA PRO A 22 5.25 0.58 -36.01
C PRO A 22 4.63 1.97 -36.19
N ASP A 23 3.62 2.09 -37.06
CA ASP A 23 2.92 3.35 -37.26
C ASP A 23 2.11 3.77 -36.02
N LYS A 24 1.75 5.06 -35.95
CA LYS A 24 1.10 5.66 -34.77
C LYS A 24 -0.21 4.97 -34.37
N LEU A 25 -1.00 4.52 -35.35
CA LEU A 25 -2.28 3.86 -35.07
C LEU A 25 -2.05 2.47 -34.50
N THR A 26 -1.07 1.74 -35.04
CA THR A 26 -0.68 0.43 -34.52
C THR A 26 -0.12 0.52 -33.10
N ILE A 27 0.72 1.51 -32.79
CA ILE A 27 1.21 1.78 -31.41
C ILE A 27 0.03 1.95 -30.45
N LEU A 28 -0.97 2.77 -30.81
CA LEU A 28 -2.14 2.99 -29.97
C LEU A 28 -2.98 1.71 -29.78
N ARG A 29 -3.17 0.91 -30.84
CA ARG A 29 -3.92 -0.36 -30.75
C ARG A 29 -3.21 -1.37 -29.83
N MET A 30 -1.89 -1.48 -29.95
CA MET A 30 -1.09 -2.37 -29.11
C MET A 30 -1.09 -1.88 -27.65
N ALA A 31 -0.98 -0.57 -27.41
CA ALA A 31 -1.09 0.01 -26.08
C ALA A 31 -2.46 -0.26 -25.43
N VAL A 32 -3.57 -0.12 -26.19
CA VAL A 32 -4.92 -0.45 -25.71
C VAL A 32 -5.03 -1.92 -25.33
N SER A 33 -4.51 -2.83 -26.18
CA SER A 33 -4.51 -4.26 -25.88
C SER A 33 -3.68 -4.57 -24.63
N HIS A 34 -2.51 -3.96 -24.48
CA HIS A 34 -1.63 -4.11 -23.33
C HIS A 34 -2.30 -3.62 -22.04
N MET A 35 -2.93 -2.44 -22.04
CA MET A 35 -3.65 -1.93 -20.88
C MET A 35 -4.87 -2.79 -20.50
N LYS A 36 -5.57 -3.37 -21.48
CA LYS A 36 -6.68 -4.31 -21.21
C LYS A 36 -6.20 -5.60 -20.55
N ALA A 37 -5.02 -6.09 -20.91
CA ALA A 37 -4.41 -7.25 -20.27
C ALA A 37 -3.98 -6.94 -18.83
N ILE A 38 -3.37 -5.77 -18.58
CA ILE A 38 -2.93 -5.35 -17.24
C ILE A 38 -4.12 -5.08 -16.31
N ARG A 39 -5.16 -4.38 -16.78
CA ARG A 39 -6.36 -4.07 -15.99
C ARG A 39 -7.31 -5.26 -15.79
N GLY A 40 -6.90 -6.48 -16.18
CA GLY A 40 -7.77 -7.64 -16.34
C GLY A 40 -8.86 -7.74 -15.28
N HIS A 41 -10.13 -7.67 -15.71
CA HIS A 41 -11.37 -7.92 -14.93
C HIS A 41 -11.43 -7.44 -13.47
N ASN A 42 -10.61 -6.48 -13.07
CA ASN A 42 -10.72 -5.83 -11.77
C ASN A 42 -11.98 -4.96 -11.83
N ASN A 43 -13.12 -5.61 -11.59
CA ASN A 43 -14.36 -4.96 -11.23
C ASN A 43 -13.99 -3.92 -10.18
N GLN A 44 -14.42 -2.68 -10.43
CA GLN A 44 -14.25 -1.57 -9.52
C GLN A 44 -14.83 -1.99 -8.17
N ASP A 45 -13.99 -2.48 -7.26
CA ASP A 45 -14.29 -2.39 -5.84
C ASP A 45 -14.16 -0.92 -5.51
N GLU A 46 -15.34 -0.28 -5.51
CA GLU A 46 -15.62 1.14 -5.28
C GLU A 46 -15.33 1.55 -3.83
N SER A 47 -14.19 1.12 -3.30
CA SER A 47 -13.71 1.49 -1.99
C SER A 47 -12.72 2.64 -2.17
N GLY A 48 -13.21 3.86 -1.97
CA GLY A 48 -12.55 5.13 -2.32
C GLY A 48 -11.20 5.44 -1.66
N TYR A 49 -10.57 4.46 -0.99
CA TYR A 49 -9.23 4.57 -0.42
C TYR A 49 -8.11 4.11 -1.35
N LYS A 50 -8.42 3.40 -2.44
CA LYS A 50 -7.40 2.83 -3.35
C LYS A 50 -7.39 3.53 -4.72
N PRO A 51 -6.25 4.12 -5.14
CA PRO A 51 -6.12 4.60 -6.51
C PRO A 51 -6.14 3.41 -7.48
N SER A 52 -6.98 3.49 -8.51
CA SER A 52 -7.23 2.42 -9.49
C SER A 52 -6.01 2.02 -10.36
N PHE A 53 -4.87 2.68 -10.16
CA PHE A 53 -3.61 2.38 -10.86
C PHE A 53 -2.70 1.42 -10.09
N LEU A 54 -2.88 1.28 -8.77
CA LEU A 54 -2.05 0.42 -7.92
C LEU A 54 -2.83 -0.80 -7.49
N SER A 55 -2.21 -1.98 -7.55
CA SER A 55 -2.65 -3.16 -6.81
C SER A 55 -2.46 -2.96 -5.29
N ASP A 56 -3.09 -3.81 -4.46
CA ASP A 56 -2.93 -3.69 -3.00
C ASP A 56 -1.48 -3.91 -2.56
N GLN A 57 -0.76 -4.78 -3.29
CA GLN A 57 0.65 -5.03 -3.01
C GLN A 57 1.53 -3.84 -3.40
N GLU A 58 1.28 -3.21 -4.55
CA GLU A 58 2.03 -2.02 -4.96
C GLU A 58 1.72 -0.83 -4.05
N LEU A 59 0.47 -0.65 -3.63
CA LEU A 59 0.09 0.38 -2.67
C LEU A 59 0.75 0.13 -1.31
N LYS A 60 0.72 -1.12 -0.82
CA LYS A 60 1.42 -1.53 0.40
C LYS A 60 2.91 -1.18 0.27
N HIS A 61 3.57 -1.62 -0.80
CA HIS A 61 5.00 -1.39 -1.00
C HIS A 61 5.34 0.10 -1.04
N LEU A 62 4.58 0.89 -1.82
CA LEU A 62 4.78 2.33 -1.97
C LEU A 62 4.63 3.08 -0.64
N ILE A 63 3.59 2.79 0.15
CA ILE A 63 3.38 3.44 1.45
C ILE A 63 4.53 3.08 2.40
N LEU A 64 4.95 1.82 2.42
CA LEU A 64 6.02 1.35 3.29
C LEU A 64 7.38 1.95 2.92
N GLU A 65 7.68 2.05 1.63
CA GLU A 65 8.92 2.65 1.11
C GLU A 65 8.95 4.16 1.38
N ALA A 66 7.83 4.87 1.17
CA ALA A 66 7.77 6.30 1.42
C ALA A 66 7.80 6.66 2.91
N ALA A 67 7.22 5.81 3.77
CA ALA A 67 7.11 6.06 5.20
C ALA A 67 8.23 5.44 6.05
N ASN A 68 9.13 4.64 5.46
CA ASN A 68 10.03 3.74 6.20
C ASN A 68 9.29 2.99 7.33
N GLY A 69 8.07 2.53 7.04
CA GLY A 69 7.15 1.99 8.04
C GLY A 69 6.88 0.50 7.87
N PHE A 70 6.14 -0.07 8.80
CA PHE A 70 5.58 -1.42 8.68
C PHE A 70 4.16 -1.46 9.22
N LEU A 71 3.34 -2.36 8.66
CA LEU A 71 1.97 -2.59 9.11
C LEU A 71 1.99 -3.60 10.25
N PHE A 72 1.25 -3.33 11.31
CA PHE A 72 0.98 -4.28 12.38
C PHE A 72 -0.44 -4.07 12.94
N VAL A 73 -0.98 -5.12 13.57
CA VAL A 73 -2.32 -5.12 14.16
C VAL A 73 -2.20 -5.58 15.60
N VAL A 74 -2.77 -4.81 16.52
CA VAL A 74 -2.77 -5.08 17.96
C VAL A 74 -4.19 -5.22 18.45
N CYS A 75 -4.43 -6.15 19.37
CA CYS A 75 -5.71 -6.30 20.04
C CYS A 75 -5.84 -5.24 21.14
N CYS A 76 -6.81 -4.33 21.02
CA CYS A 76 -6.93 -3.19 21.95
C CYS A 76 -7.19 -3.58 23.42
N ASN A 77 -7.82 -4.74 23.66
CA ASN A 77 -8.15 -5.19 25.01
C ASN A 77 -6.95 -5.77 25.79
N THR A 78 -6.01 -6.39 25.08
CA THR A 78 -4.91 -7.18 25.65
C THR A 78 -3.54 -6.60 25.30
N GLY A 79 -3.48 -5.68 24.33
CA GLY A 79 -2.22 -5.18 23.79
C GLY A 79 -1.45 -6.23 22.98
N ARG A 80 -2.03 -7.39 22.69
CA ARG A 80 -1.35 -8.48 21.98
C ARG A 80 -1.25 -8.19 20.48
N VAL A 81 -0.06 -8.33 19.93
CA VAL A 81 0.19 -8.21 18.49
C VAL A 81 -0.37 -9.44 17.77
N LEU A 82 -1.35 -9.21 16.89
CA LEU A 82 -2.05 -10.23 16.11
C LEU A 82 -1.42 -10.47 14.74
N TYR A 83 -0.90 -9.41 14.13
CA TYR A 83 -0.31 -9.45 12.80
C TYR A 83 0.81 -8.43 12.67
N VAL A 84 1.84 -8.78 11.90
CA VAL A 84 2.95 -7.89 11.53
C VAL A 84 3.34 -8.20 10.09
N ALA A 85 3.55 -7.17 9.27
CA ALA A 85 4.06 -7.32 7.91
C ALA A 85 5.56 -7.68 7.90
N ASP A 86 5.98 -8.33 6.83
CA ASP A 86 7.37 -8.70 6.51
C ASP A 86 8.31 -7.48 6.44
N SER A 87 7.75 -6.30 6.18
CA SER A 87 8.49 -5.05 6.19
C SER A 87 9.00 -4.61 7.56
N ILE A 88 8.71 -5.32 8.65
CA ILE A 88 9.34 -5.07 9.96
C ILE A 88 10.86 -5.29 9.92
N THR A 89 11.33 -6.27 9.14
CA THR A 89 12.76 -6.60 9.06
C THR A 89 13.61 -5.47 8.52
N PRO A 90 13.28 -4.83 7.37
CA PRO A 90 14.04 -3.67 6.92
C PRO A 90 13.91 -2.43 7.83
N VAL A 91 12.86 -2.31 8.64
CA VAL A 91 12.61 -1.11 9.48
C VAL A 91 13.23 -1.22 10.87
N LEU A 92 13.00 -2.31 11.58
CA LEU A 92 13.46 -2.53 12.96
C LEU A 92 14.57 -3.57 13.08
N ASN A 93 14.94 -4.25 11.98
CA ASN A 93 15.88 -5.37 11.97
C ASN A 93 15.47 -6.53 12.90
N LEU A 94 14.15 -6.75 13.01
CA LEU A 94 13.53 -7.83 13.78
C LEU A 94 12.78 -8.79 12.85
N LYS A 95 12.54 -10.01 13.31
CA LYS A 95 11.71 -10.96 12.58
C LYS A 95 10.26 -10.88 13.05
N GLN A 96 9.33 -11.26 12.17
CA GLN A 96 7.90 -11.31 12.50
C GLN A 96 7.61 -12.25 13.68
N GLU A 97 8.34 -13.35 13.79
CA GLU A 97 8.20 -14.34 14.87
C GLU A 97 8.49 -13.76 16.26
N ASP A 98 9.37 -12.76 16.35
CA ASP A 98 9.77 -12.12 17.60
C ASP A 98 8.75 -11.07 18.08
N TRP A 99 7.81 -10.66 17.21
CA TRP A 99 6.78 -9.67 17.52
C TRP A 99 5.39 -10.28 17.61
N ILE A 100 5.08 -11.28 16.78
CA ILE A 100 3.78 -11.93 16.77
C ILE A 100 3.54 -12.60 18.13
N ASN A 101 2.33 -12.46 18.66
CA ASN A 101 1.90 -12.98 19.96
C ASN A 101 2.53 -12.31 21.20
N HIS A 102 3.45 -11.37 21.04
CA HIS A 102 3.93 -10.55 22.14
C HIS A 102 2.97 -9.41 22.46
N THR A 103 3.07 -8.87 23.67
CA THR A 103 2.30 -7.70 24.08
C THR A 103 3.07 -6.45 23.69
N ILE A 104 2.43 -5.46 23.07
CA ILE A 104 3.09 -4.23 22.61
C ILE A 104 3.83 -3.49 23.73
N ASN A 105 3.34 -3.57 24.98
CA ASN A 105 3.98 -2.97 26.15
C ASN A 105 5.38 -3.55 26.43
N GLU A 106 5.63 -4.81 26.07
CA GLU A 106 6.94 -5.47 26.21
C GLU A 106 7.92 -5.08 25.09
N LEU A 107 7.38 -4.62 23.96
CA LEU A 107 8.14 -4.30 22.74
C LEU A 107 8.57 -2.83 22.67
N ILE A 108 8.02 -1.99 23.54
CA ILE A 108 8.25 -0.53 23.57
C ILE A 108 9.01 -0.11 24.82
N HIS A 109 9.49 1.14 24.82
CA HIS A 109 10.16 1.72 25.97
C HIS A 109 9.19 1.88 27.16
N PRO A 110 9.62 1.62 28.41
CA PRO A 110 8.78 1.77 29.60
C PRO A 110 8.09 3.14 29.71
N ASP A 111 8.79 4.21 29.34
CA ASP A 111 8.28 5.59 29.40
C ASP A 111 7.12 5.88 28.42
N ASP A 112 6.91 5.03 27.41
CA ASP A 112 5.85 5.18 26.41
C ASP A 112 4.66 4.24 26.65
N GLN A 113 4.75 3.33 27.63
CA GLN A 113 3.69 2.36 27.93
C GLN A 113 2.37 3.03 28.30
N ASP A 114 2.40 4.09 29.11
CA ASP A 114 1.19 4.82 29.49
C ASP A 114 0.52 5.50 28.29
N LYS A 115 1.32 6.11 27.40
CA LYS A 115 0.80 6.78 26.20
C LYS A 115 0.15 5.78 25.23
N ILE A 116 0.76 4.61 25.02
CA ILE A 116 0.19 3.58 24.13
C ILE A 116 -1.07 2.98 24.75
N ARG A 117 -1.08 2.74 26.06
CA ARG A 117 -2.27 2.27 26.78
C ARG A 117 -3.45 3.23 26.60
N ASP A 118 -3.22 4.54 26.71
CA ASP A 118 -4.25 5.56 26.47
C ASP A 118 -4.78 5.53 25.02
N GLN A 119 -3.90 5.30 24.03
CA GLN A 119 -4.32 5.18 22.63
C GLN A 119 -5.14 3.91 22.37
N LEU A 120 -4.81 2.78 23.01
CA LEU A 120 -5.54 1.52 22.87
C LEU A 120 -6.88 1.54 23.61
N CYS A 121 -6.94 2.15 24.78
CA CYS A 121 -8.17 2.31 25.58
C CYS A 121 -9.07 3.45 25.08
N GLY A 122 -8.53 4.42 24.34
CA GLY A 122 -9.24 5.60 23.83
C GLY A 122 -10.25 5.36 22.71
N SER A 123 -10.61 4.10 22.41
CA SER A 123 -11.56 3.75 21.34
C SER A 123 -12.95 4.38 21.51
N GLU A 124 -13.37 4.71 22.74
CA GLU A 124 -14.62 5.48 22.95
C GLU A 124 -14.50 6.96 22.53
N VAL A 125 -13.29 7.52 22.49
CA VAL A 125 -13.03 8.94 22.17
C VAL A 125 -12.82 9.17 20.67
N ALA A 126 -12.35 8.17 19.93
CA ALA A 126 -12.04 8.30 18.50
C ALA A 126 -13.29 8.42 17.60
N ILE A 127 -14.42 7.82 18.00
CA ILE A 127 -15.68 7.93 17.23
C ILE A 127 -16.21 9.38 17.24
N ASN A 128 -15.94 10.14 18.32
CA ASN A 128 -16.48 11.50 18.48
C ASN A 128 -15.67 12.58 17.74
N LYS A 129 -14.37 12.37 17.46
CA LYS A 129 -13.54 13.39 16.77
C LYS A 129 -13.83 13.52 15.28
N VAL A 130 -14.45 12.52 14.64
CA VAL A 130 -14.79 12.57 13.20
C VAL A 130 -16.09 13.36 12.94
N LEU A 131 -16.91 13.58 13.98
CA LEU A 131 -18.15 14.35 13.89
C LEU A 131 -17.93 15.87 13.96
N ASP A 132 -16.84 16.33 14.60
CA ASP A 132 -16.60 17.76 14.85
C ASP A 132 -15.94 18.53 13.69
N LEU A 133 -15.68 17.89 12.54
CA LEU A 133 -15.21 18.57 11.32
C LEU A 133 -16.35 18.99 10.37
N LYS A 134 -17.61 18.90 10.83
CA LYS A 134 -18.77 19.44 10.09
C LYS A 134 -19.56 20.38 10.99
N THR A 135 -19.07 21.60 11.18
CA THR A 135 -19.91 22.78 11.46
C THR A 135 -19.27 23.98 10.78
#